data_AF-A0A0F8JD49-F1
#
_entry.id   AF-A0A0F8JD49-F1
#
_cell.length_a   1.000
_cell.length_b   1.000
_cell.length_c   1.000
_cell.angle_alpha   90.00
_cell.angle_beta   90.00
_cell.angle_gamma   90.00
#
_symmetry.space_group_name_H-M   'P 1'
#
loop_
_entity.id
_entity.type
_entity.pdbx_description
1 polymer ?
#
loop_
_entity_poly.entity_id
_entity_poly.type
_entity_poly.pdbx_seq_one_letter_code
_entity_poly.pdbx_strand_id
1 'polypeptide(L)'
;MILERKKTKVDLVIDRCLESIGCNDDDNRDAIDEWFLSIGKKDGEYAKDRTKLTYIRTLVEFCNFINMSPDKFIEECKLEKRTIPDIDDRKIKRYFLKYKAALADNAPKTIERKIATIKSFCRVRNIELHYNEKKKRPEALPKDENKHIPTREDIREAVHHANTRNRAIILLQASSGLSSIDVRNLRYIDVKNPDKNNIITFDGRRQKTDVPYITFCSPEATEAIQDYIKERKKLPTANTKEKKDQYEKRRIHSDNDYLFINMKVYTEYLFEFDEKYRFISDEEIQHAYRMIERSCEKQAPKGTHSYIRSHNMRKFFANTLKNHDVDYLTLEAFMGHKVQGSLDHYTEADIEKLKEKYMKVLPYLTILEDIETKTFDSYEYSYNRANIEINNIKSNAMMELYPFLYRIIEDSKEIMRKYENIIKLKKLNNEKAKKLIDNQFENIDQTIRDREWNEGELNHKKAEYQKQIDEINKKYNVNIHANFDTLKYDYETLEQAKLKEIN
;
A
#
# COMPACT_ATOMS: atom_id res chain seq x y z
N MET A 1 7.88 52.41 3.05
CA MET A 1 6.56 51.80 2.77
C MET A 1 6.66 50.32 3.10
N ILE A 2 6.21 49.92 4.29
CA ILE A 2 6.03 48.51 4.62
C ILE A 2 4.82 48.07 3.78
N LEU A 3 5.04 47.21 2.79
CA LEU A 3 3.96 46.56 2.06
C LEU A 3 3.06 45.87 3.09
N GLU A 4 1.83 46.36 3.28
CA GLU A 4 0.84 45.69 4.11
C GLU A 4 0.68 44.26 3.59
N ARG A 5 1.25 43.32 4.34
CA ARG A 5 1.13 41.90 4.05
C ARG A 5 -0.34 41.55 4.15
N LYS A 6 -0.96 41.10 3.06
CA LYS A 6 -2.36 40.62 3.09
C LYS A 6 -2.49 39.58 4.21
N LYS A 7 -3.33 39.89 5.21
CA LYS A 7 -3.61 38.99 6.33
C LYS A 7 -4.12 37.66 5.81
N THR A 8 -3.49 36.57 6.22
CA THR A 8 -3.95 35.22 5.88
C THR A 8 -5.18 34.85 6.70
N LYS A 9 -5.88 33.76 6.31
CA LYS A 9 -6.99 33.22 7.12
C LYS A 9 -6.55 32.87 8.54
N VAL A 10 -5.30 32.46 8.72
CA VAL A 10 -4.73 32.14 10.05
C VAL A 10 -4.55 33.41 10.86
N ASP A 11 -4.03 34.48 10.24
CA ASP A 11 -3.85 35.77 10.91
C ASP A 11 -5.18 36.32 11.43
N LEU A 12 -6.23 36.28 10.61
CA LEU A 12 -7.58 36.70 11.00
C LEU A 12 -8.20 35.87 12.13
N VAL A 13 -7.75 34.63 12.35
CA VAL A 13 -8.21 33.80 13.48
C VAL A 13 -7.40 34.10 14.73
N ILE A 14 -6.08 34.33 14.60
CA ILE A 14 -5.24 34.76 15.72
C ILE A 14 -5.76 36.08 16.26
N ASP A 15 -6.02 37.07 15.39
CA ASP A 15 -6.55 38.38 15.77
C ASP A 15 -7.86 38.23 16.56
N ARG A 16 -8.82 37.46 16.05
CA ARG A 16 -10.09 37.17 16.75
C ARG A 16 -9.91 36.48 18.10
N CYS A 17 -8.92 35.59 18.22
CA CYS A 17 -8.61 34.93 19.49
C CYS A 17 -8.05 35.94 20.52
N LEU A 18 -7.21 36.88 20.08
CA LEU A 18 -6.69 37.94 20.95
C LEU A 18 -7.75 38.98 21.30
N GLU A 19 -8.61 39.35 20.34
CA GLU A 19 -9.77 40.21 20.56
C GLU A 19 -10.72 39.64 21.62
N SER A 20 -10.90 38.31 21.66
CA SER A 20 -11.78 37.68 22.66
C SER A 20 -11.33 37.87 24.11
N ILE A 21 -10.09 38.30 24.32
CA ILE A 21 -9.52 38.60 25.64
C ILE A 21 -9.12 40.07 25.79
N GLY A 22 -9.45 40.91 24.80
CA GLY A 22 -9.12 42.35 24.80
C GLY A 22 -7.63 42.64 24.70
N CYS A 23 -6.85 41.80 23.99
CA CYS A 23 -5.39 41.91 23.90
C CYS A 23 -4.89 41.84 22.44
N ASN A 24 -5.61 42.48 21.51
CA ASN A 24 -5.27 42.51 20.08
C ASN A 24 -4.36 43.69 19.70
N ASP A 25 -3.63 44.23 20.67
CA ASP A 25 -2.57 45.21 20.47
C ASP A 25 -1.31 44.59 19.83
N ASP A 26 -0.44 45.48 19.33
CA ASP A 26 0.77 45.10 18.59
C ASP A 26 1.76 44.31 19.46
N ASP A 27 1.88 44.63 20.76
CA ASP A 27 2.81 43.95 21.67
C ASP A 27 2.45 42.46 21.81
N ASN A 28 1.16 42.16 22.04
CA ASN A 28 0.69 40.78 22.08
C ASN A 28 0.81 40.08 20.74
N ARG A 29 0.55 40.79 19.62
CA ARG A 29 0.66 40.20 18.28
C ARG A 29 2.11 39.81 17.95
N ASP A 30 3.05 40.70 18.22
CA ASP A 30 4.49 40.47 18.05
C ASP A 30 4.96 39.32 18.94
N ALA A 31 4.41 39.23 20.16
CA ALA A 31 4.69 38.12 21.07
C ALA A 31 4.35 36.74 20.46
N ILE A 32 3.20 36.66 19.77
CA ILE A 32 2.74 35.44 19.11
C ILE A 32 3.52 35.15 17.82
N ASP A 33 3.80 36.17 17.00
CA ASP A 33 4.45 35.97 15.71
C ASP A 33 5.89 35.48 15.87
N GLU A 34 6.66 36.05 16.81
CA GLU A 34 8.02 35.55 17.12
C GLU A 34 7.99 34.11 17.67
N TRP A 35 6.98 33.76 18.48
CA TRP A 35 6.78 32.38 18.92
C TRP A 35 6.52 31.43 17.76
N PHE A 36 5.68 31.80 16.80
CA PHE A 36 5.37 30.93 15.67
C PHE A 36 6.47 30.84 14.62
N LEU A 37 7.34 31.84 14.53
CA LEU A 37 8.55 31.81 13.71
C LEU A 37 9.64 30.88 14.28
N SER A 38 9.63 30.60 15.60
CA SER A 38 10.70 29.85 16.27
C SER A 38 10.41 28.37 16.55
N ILE A 39 9.18 27.88 16.31
CA ILE A 39 8.77 26.50 16.66
C ILE A 39 8.67 25.54 15.45
N GLY A 40 9.44 25.77 14.39
CA GLY A 40 9.56 24.86 13.26
C GLY A 40 10.06 23.46 13.63
N LYS A 41 9.81 22.47 12.75
CA LYS A 41 10.31 21.09 12.96
C LYS A 41 11.74 20.89 12.46
N LYS A 42 12.21 21.72 11.53
CA LYS A 42 13.57 21.75 10.97
C LYS A 42 14.11 23.17 11.04
N ASP A 43 15.43 23.32 11.05
CA ASP A 43 16.06 24.64 11.02
C ASP A 43 15.61 25.42 9.77
N GLY A 44 15.17 26.65 9.97
CA GLY A 44 14.60 27.49 8.90
C GLY A 44 13.11 27.25 8.58
N GLU A 45 12.45 26.28 9.22
CA GLU A 45 10.98 26.12 9.12
C GLU A 45 10.24 26.87 10.23
N TYR A 46 8.96 27.19 9.99
CA TYR A 46 8.04 27.80 10.96
C TYR A 46 6.85 26.88 11.27
N ALA A 47 6.07 27.23 12.29
CA ALA A 47 4.89 26.46 12.69
C ALA A 47 3.91 26.26 11.52
N LYS A 48 3.42 25.02 11.30
CA LYS A 48 2.31 24.78 10.35
C LYS A 48 1.03 25.46 10.85
N ASP A 49 0.18 25.91 9.93
CA ASP A 49 -1.07 26.63 10.25
C ASP A 49 -1.97 25.93 11.27
N ARG A 50 -2.18 24.62 11.14
CA ARG A 50 -2.98 23.85 12.12
C ARG A 50 -2.36 23.85 13.52
N THR A 51 -1.03 23.84 13.60
CA THR A 51 -0.30 23.97 14.88
C THR A 51 -0.52 25.36 15.46
N LYS A 52 -0.33 26.43 14.65
CA LYS A 52 -0.57 27.82 15.07
C LYS A 52 -1.98 27.99 15.66
N LEU A 53 -3.01 27.53 14.94
CA LEU A 53 -4.41 27.61 15.37
C LEU A 53 -4.69 26.85 16.68
N THR A 54 -4.07 25.69 16.86
CA THR A 54 -4.22 24.91 18.11
C THR A 54 -3.52 25.61 19.27
N TYR A 55 -2.34 26.20 18.99
CA TYR A 55 -1.49 26.82 19.98
C TYR A 55 -2.08 28.13 20.49
N ILE A 56 -2.54 29.01 19.59
CA ILE A 56 -3.15 30.29 19.98
C ILE A 56 -4.41 30.08 20.83
N ARG A 57 -5.27 29.13 20.47
CA ARG A 57 -6.47 28.82 21.26
C ARG A 57 -6.14 28.35 22.67
N THR A 58 -5.10 27.52 22.80
CA THR A 58 -4.64 27.02 24.10
C THR A 58 -4.02 28.15 24.93
N LEU A 59 -3.23 29.02 24.30
CA LEU A 59 -2.63 30.17 24.97
C LEU A 59 -3.70 31.13 25.47
N VAL A 60 -4.69 31.47 24.64
CA VAL A 60 -5.81 32.34 25.02
C VAL A 60 -6.64 31.73 26.15
N GLU A 61 -6.90 30.42 26.11
CA GLU A 61 -7.56 29.71 27.21
C GLU A 61 -6.77 29.82 28.52
N PHE A 62 -5.44 29.67 28.46
CA PHE A 62 -4.56 29.82 29.62
C PHE A 62 -4.50 31.27 30.12
N CYS A 63 -4.42 32.25 29.22
CA CYS A 63 -4.40 33.68 29.52
C CYS A 63 -5.69 34.11 30.24
N ASN A 64 -6.85 33.65 29.75
CA ASN A 64 -8.14 33.82 30.44
C ASN A 64 -8.14 33.17 31.83
N PHE A 65 -7.56 31.98 31.96
CA PHE A 65 -7.50 31.30 33.26
C PHE A 65 -6.69 32.07 34.31
N ILE A 66 -5.59 32.70 33.91
CA ILE A 66 -4.74 33.51 34.81
C ILE A 66 -5.12 34.99 34.86
N ASN A 67 -6.11 35.43 34.07
CA ASN A 67 -6.53 36.82 33.90
C ASN A 67 -5.38 37.77 33.49
N MET A 68 -4.55 37.35 32.53
CA MET A 68 -3.45 38.18 32.00
C MET A 68 -3.38 38.07 30.48
N SER A 69 -2.92 39.14 29.82
CA SER A 69 -2.55 39.07 28.41
C SER A 69 -1.25 38.26 28.23
N PRO A 70 -1.00 37.71 27.02
CA PRO A 70 0.27 37.05 26.71
C PRO A 70 1.51 37.87 27.10
N ASP A 71 1.51 39.17 26.80
CA ASP A 71 2.64 40.05 27.09
C ASP A 71 2.80 40.33 28.60
N LYS A 72 1.72 40.68 29.31
CA LYS A 72 1.75 40.88 30.78
C LYS A 72 2.21 39.63 31.52
N PHE A 73 1.83 38.45 31.04
CA PHE A 73 2.32 37.18 31.58
C PHE A 73 3.83 37.03 31.39
N ILE A 74 4.38 37.41 30.22
CA ILE A 74 5.83 37.42 29.97
C ILE A 74 6.52 38.43 30.89
N GLU A 75 5.98 39.65 31.01
CA GLU A 75 6.53 40.71 31.85
C GLU A 75 6.62 40.27 33.32
N GLU A 76 5.55 39.68 33.88
CA GLU A 76 5.54 39.16 35.25
C GLU A 76 6.62 38.09 35.42
N CYS A 77 6.71 37.13 34.49
CA CYS A 77 7.72 36.07 34.57
C CYS A 77 9.16 36.61 34.49
N LYS A 78 9.42 37.61 33.64
CA LYS A 78 10.73 38.25 33.51
C LYS A 78 11.06 39.16 34.70
N LEU A 79 10.05 39.76 35.33
CA LEU A 79 10.22 40.52 36.56
C LEU A 79 10.57 39.59 37.72
N GLU A 80 9.80 38.52 37.93
CA GLU A 80 10.07 37.53 38.98
C GLU A 80 11.42 36.84 38.79
N LYS A 81 11.87 36.59 37.56
CA LYS A 81 13.22 36.08 37.31
C LYS A 81 14.32 37.02 37.83
N ARG A 82 14.08 38.34 37.79
CA ARG A 82 15.03 39.36 38.26
C ARG A 82 14.95 39.59 39.76
N THR A 83 13.76 39.48 40.34
CA THR A 83 13.50 39.84 41.75
C THR A 83 13.48 38.64 42.70
N ILE A 84 13.20 37.44 42.20
CA ILE A 84 13.06 36.20 42.98
C ILE A 84 14.08 35.17 42.46
N PRO A 85 15.26 35.06 43.12
CA PRO A 85 16.32 34.15 42.69
C PRO A 85 15.89 32.70 42.71
N ASP A 86 15.19 32.27 43.78
CA ASP A 86 14.65 30.93 43.85
C ASP A 86 13.48 30.80 42.88
N ILE A 87 13.66 29.91 41.92
CA ILE A 87 12.65 29.65 40.91
C ILE A 87 11.37 29.11 41.60
N ASP A 88 11.47 28.33 42.69
CA ASP A 88 10.32 27.63 43.31
C ASP A 88 9.30 28.59 43.93
N ASP A 89 9.73 29.80 44.26
CA ASP A 89 8.91 30.88 44.81
C ASP A 89 8.20 31.72 43.73
N ARG A 90 8.55 31.53 42.45
CA ARG A 90 7.92 32.23 41.32
C ARG A 90 6.50 31.72 41.07
N LYS A 91 5.59 32.62 40.68
CA LYS A 91 4.17 32.30 40.46
C LYS A 91 3.93 31.33 39.31
N ILE A 92 4.83 31.27 38.34
CA ILE A 92 4.71 30.40 37.16
C ILE A 92 4.42 28.94 37.55
N LYS A 93 5.09 28.42 38.58
CA LYS A 93 4.85 27.04 39.08
C LYS A 93 3.41 26.86 39.53
N ARG A 94 2.86 27.86 40.24
CA ARG A 94 1.47 27.86 40.75
C ARG A 94 0.47 27.96 39.60
N TYR A 95 0.72 28.78 38.58
CA TYR A 95 -0.15 28.88 37.40
C TYR A 95 -0.27 27.54 36.68
N PHE A 96 0.84 26.85 36.42
CA PHE A 96 0.81 25.54 35.77
C PHE A 96 0.10 24.47 36.60
N LEU A 97 0.28 24.46 37.92
CA LEU A 97 -0.40 23.52 38.82
C LEU A 97 -1.92 23.77 38.83
N LYS A 98 -2.34 25.02 39.01
CA LYS A 98 -3.75 25.41 39.01
C LYS A 98 -4.41 25.14 37.65
N TYR A 99 -3.73 25.47 36.55
CA TYR A 99 -4.25 25.22 35.20
C TYR A 99 -4.36 23.72 34.92
N LYS A 100 -3.37 22.91 35.32
CA LYS A 100 -3.46 21.46 35.21
C LYS A 100 -4.63 20.89 36.03
N ALA A 101 -4.89 21.41 37.22
CA ALA A 101 -6.04 21.03 38.04
C ALA A 101 -7.38 21.42 37.38
N ALA A 102 -7.46 22.60 36.77
CA ALA A 102 -8.65 23.04 36.02
C ALA A 102 -8.92 22.19 34.76
N LEU A 103 -7.90 21.50 34.24
CA LEU A 103 -8.01 20.58 33.11
C LEU A 103 -8.27 19.13 33.52
N ALA A 104 -8.61 18.84 34.78
CA ALA A 104 -8.69 17.47 35.30
C ALA A 104 -9.66 16.56 34.50
N ASP A 105 -10.74 17.11 33.97
CA ASP A 105 -11.73 16.38 33.18
C ASP A 105 -11.29 16.09 31.73
N ASN A 106 -10.18 16.70 31.28
CA ASN A 106 -9.66 16.47 29.95
C ASN A 106 -8.88 15.14 29.88
N ALA A 107 -8.88 14.52 28.70
CA ALA A 107 -8.07 13.33 28.47
C ALA A 107 -6.57 13.60 28.78
N PRO A 108 -5.82 12.65 29.38
CA PRO A 108 -4.44 12.88 29.82
C PRO A 108 -3.52 13.47 28.73
N LYS A 109 -3.64 12.96 27.49
CA LYS A 109 -2.89 13.45 26.33
C LYS A 109 -3.27 14.88 25.91
N THR A 110 -4.52 15.27 26.14
CA THR A 110 -4.99 16.64 25.91
C THR A 110 -4.40 17.58 26.95
N ILE A 111 -4.39 17.19 28.24
CA ILE A 111 -3.76 17.97 29.31
C ILE A 111 -2.28 18.16 28.99
N GLU A 112 -1.58 17.08 28.65
CA GLU A 112 -0.16 17.12 28.30
C GLU A 112 0.13 18.05 27.12
N ARG A 113 -0.65 17.95 26.04
CA ARG A 113 -0.52 18.84 24.89
C ARG A 113 -0.72 20.30 25.29
N LYS A 114 -1.79 20.61 26.04
CA LYS A 114 -2.09 21.99 26.45
C LYS A 114 -0.94 22.58 27.27
N ILE A 115 -0.44 21.82 28.25
CA ILE A 115 0.71 22.22 29.06
C ILE A 115 1.97 22.39 28.21
N ALA A 116 2.25 21.45 27.30
CA ALA A 116 3.41 21.53 26.39
C ALA A 116 3.36 22.77 25.49
N THR A 117 2.17 23.18 25.03
CA THR A 117 1.97 24.41 24.27
C THR A 117 2.36 25.64 25.09
N ILE A 118 1.88 25.80 26.33
CA ILE A 118 2.25 26.96 27.16
C ILE A 118 3.75 26.95 27.49
N LYS A 119 4.33 25.77 27.73
CA LYS A 119 5.78 25.64 27.91
C LYS A 119 6.56 26.07 26.67
N SER A 120 6.06 25.76 25.47
CA SER A 120 6.67 26.19 24.22
C SER A 120 6.70 27.72 24.10
N PHE A 121 5.61 28.40 24.46
CA PHE A 121 5.54 29.86 24.48
C PHE A 121 6.57 30.45 25.46
N CYS A 122 6.64 29.92 26.68
CA CYS A 122 7.58 30.36 27.71
C CYS A 122 9.05 30.20 27.27
N ARG A 123 9.39 29.08 26.62
CA ARG A 123 10.77 28.75 26.21
C ARG A 123 11.33 29.74 25.20
N VAL A 124 10.55 30.15 24.20
CA VAL A 124 11.00 31.12 23.20
C VAL A 124 11.34 32.47 23.84
N ARG A 125 10.67 32.78 24.96
CA ARG A 125 10.89 33.99 25.75
C ARG A 125 11.94 33.84 26.86
N ASN A 126 12.69 32.74 26.87
CA ASN A 126 13.72 32.43 27.87
C ASN A 126 13.19 32.47 29.33
N ILE A 127 11.91 32.15 29.51
CA ILE A 127 11.28 32.01 30.82
C ILE A 127 11.67 30.65 31.39
N GLU A 128 12.30 30.66 32.56
CA GLU A 128 12.69 29.45 33.27
C GLU A 128 11.46 28.72 33.82
N LEU A 129 11.35 27.44 33.47
CA LEU A 129 10.25 26.58 33.91
C LEU A 129 10.80 25.54 34.88
N HIS A 130 10.13 25.37 36.01
CA HIS A 130 10.28 24.15 36.80
C HIS A 130 9.86 22.92 36.00
N TYR A 131 10.21 21.76 36.52
CA TYR A 131 9.79 20.43 36.08
C TYR A 131 10.76 19.71 35.14
N ASN A 132 11.82 19.17 35.74
CA ASN A 132 12.40 17.88 35.35
C ASN A 132 11.55 16.74 35.94
N GLU A 133 10.36 16.47 35.40
CA GLU A 133 9.72 15.17 35.64
C GLU A 133 9.83 14.32 34.38
N LYS A 134 10.92 13.55 34.27
CA LYS A 134 10.94 12.30 33.49
C LYS A 134 10.16 11.21 34.24
N LYS A 135 8.98 11.51 34.78
CA LYS A 135 8.08 10.42 35.20
C LYS A 135 7.57 9.78 33.92
N LYS A 136 7.99 8.54 33.65
CA LYS A 136 7.34 7.66 32.66
C LYS A 136 5.86 7.56 33.07
N ARG A 137 5.04 8.42 32.51
CA ARG A 137 3.59 8.35 32.68
C ARG A 137 3.10 7.20 31.79
N PRO A 138 2.11 6.41 32.23
CA PRO A 138 1.53 5.38 31.39
C PRO A 138 1.08 6.02 30.07
N GLU A 139 1.43 5.39 28.94
CA GLU A 139 0.98 5.85 27.63
C GLU A 139 -0.55 5.95 27.65
N ALA A 140 -1.08 7.13 27.35
CA ALA A 140 -2.52 7.31 27.29
C ALA A 140 -3.09 6.43 26.17
N LEU A 141 -3.67 5.29 26.55
CA LEU A 141 -4.33 4.38 25.63
C LEU A 141 -5.56 5.07 25.03
N PRO A 142 -5.86 4.86 23.74
CA PRO A 142 -7.12 5.28 23.17
C PRO A 142 -8.28 4.65 23.95
N LYS A 143 -9.35 5.41 24.20
CA LYS A 143 -10.58 4.86 24.78
C LYS A 143 -11.09 3.71 23.92
N ASP A 144 -11.67 2.69 24.54
CA ASP A 144 -12.14 1.48 23.85
C ASP A 144 -13.18 1.78 22.76
N GLU A 145 -14.09 2.73 23.01
CA GLU A 145 -15.08 3.24 22.04
C GLU A 145 -14.45 3.74 20.71
N ASN A 146 -13.17 4.12 20.73
CA ASN A 146 -12.45 4.66 19.56
C ASN A 146 -11.52 3.62 18.90
N LYS A 147 -11.52 2.37 19.38
CA LYS A 147 -10.71 1.29 18.85
C LYS A 147 -11.34 0.57 17.66
N HIS A 148 -12.66 0.75 17.44
CA HIS A 148 -13.42 0.09 16.36
C HIS A 148 -12.68 0.11 15.01
N ILE A 149 -12.63 -1.07 14.39
CA ILE A 149 -12.13 -1.31 13.04
C ILE A 149 -13.33 -1.87 12.26
N PRO A 150 -13.72 -1.24 11.14
CA PRO A 150 -14.86 -1.70 10.35
C PRO A 150 -14.55 -3.06 9.73
N THR A 151 -15.58 -3.89 9.59
CA THR A 151 -15.47 -5.13 8.82
C THR A 151 -15.49 -4.83 7.32
N ARG A 152 -15.21 -5.85 6.51
CA ARG A 152 -15.32 -5.71 5.06
C ARG A 152 -16.75 -5.34 4.63
N GLU A 153 -17.75 -5.92 5.29
CA GLU A 153 -19.17 -5.67 5.02
C GLU A 153 -19.54 -4.22 5.37
N ASP A 154 -19.05 -3.68 6.50
CA ASP A 154 -19.24 -2.27 6.86
C ASP A 154 -18.60 -1.34 5.80
N ILE A 155 -17.44 -1.70 5.23
CA ILE A 155 -16.78 -0.93 4.16
C ILE A 155 -17.57 -1.06 2.84
N ARG A 156 -18.06 -2.25 2.50
CA ARG A 156 -18.85 -2.51 1.30
C ARG A 156 -20.13 -1.68 1.28
N GLU A 157 -20.84 -1.64 2.41
CA GLU A 157 -22.00 -0.79 2.61
C GLU A 157 -21.64 0.70 2.45
N ALA A 158 -20.56 1.15 3.08
CA ALA A 158 -20.08 2.52 2.92
C ALA A 158 -19.78 2.89 1.46
N VAL A 159 -19.19 1.97 0.68
CA VAL A 159 -18.92 2.16 -0.75
C VAL A 159 -20.23 2.24 -1.55
N HIS A 160 -21.25 1.47 -1.19
CA HIS A 160 -22.56 1.51 -1.84
C HIS A 160 -23.22 2.90 -1.77
N HIS A 161 -23.05 3.60 -0.63
CA HIS A 161 -23.57 4.96 -0.45
C HIS A 161 -22.62 6.07 -0.93
N ALA A 162 -21.42 5.73 -1.39
CA ALA A 162 -20.43 6.70 -1.83
C ALA A 162 -20.62 7.10 -3.30
N ASN A 163 -20.47 8.41 -3.59
CA ASN A 163 -20.29 8.86 -4.98
C ASN A 163 -18.95 8.38 -5.57
N THR A 164 -18.77 8.50 -6.88
CA THR A 164 -17.59 8.04 -7.63
C THR A 164 -16.26 8.43 -6.98
N ARG A 165 -16.11 9.71 -6.58
CA ARG A 165 -14.89 10.21 -5.93
C ARG A 165 -14.64 9.52 -4.59
N ASN A 166 -15.65 9.50 -3.74
CA ASN A 166 -15.52 8.97 -2.38
C ASN A 166 -15.38 7.44 -2.38
N ARG A 167 -16.03 6.74 -3.32
CA ARG A 167 -15.84 5.30 -3.59
C ARG A 167 -14.37 4.99 -3.88
N ALA A 168 -13.77 5.73 -4.80
CA ALA A 168 -12.35 5.58 -5.13
C ALA A 168 -11.44 5.84 -3.91
N ILE A 169 -11.73 6.89 -3.11
CA ILE A 169 -10.97 7.20 -1.89
C ILE A 169 -11.07 6.06 -0.86
N ILE A 170 -12.26 5.52 -0.63
CA ILE A 170 -12.48 4.46 0.38
C ILE A 170 -11.72 3.20 -0.02
N LEU A 171 -11.92 2.71 -1.24
CA LEU A 171 -11.27 1.50 -1.75
C LEU A 171 -9.75 1.64 -1.79
N LEU A 172 -9.26 2.79 -2.21
CA LEU A 172 -7.83 3.09 -2.18
C LEU A 172 -7.29 3.01 -0.75
N GLN A 173 -7.92 3.68 0.22
CA GLN A 173 -7.41 3.68 1.61
C GLN A 173 -7.52 2.31 2.27
N ALA A 174 -8.57 1.54 1.98
CA ALA A 174 -8.79 0.21 2.54
C ALA A 174 -7.79 -0.82 1.98
N SER A 175 -7.39 -0.70 0.72
CA SER A 175 -6.47 -1.64 0.06
C SER A 175 -5.00 -1.23 0.07
N SER A 176 -4.66 0.05 0.26
CA SER A 176 -3.26 0.54 0.27
C SER A 176 -2.76 0.99 1.64
N GLY A 177 -3.67 1.21 2.58
CA GLY A 177 -3.33 1.80 3.86
C GLY A 177 -2.92 3.27 3.79
N LEU A 178 -3.02 3.98 2.66
CA LEU A 178 -2.65 5.40 2.57
C LEU A 178 -3.42 6.29 3.56
N SER A 179 -2.74 7.25 4.19
CA SER A 179 -3.41 8.15 5.14
C SER A 179 -4.19 9.27 4.44
N SER A 180 -5.10 9.95 5.14
CA SER A 180 -5.83 11.11 4.59
C SER A 180 -4.89 12.13 3.94
N ILE A 181 -3.75 12.45 4.56
CA ILE A 181 -2.85 13.45 3.98
C ILE A 181 -2.14 12.93 2.72
N ASP A 182 -1.83 11.64 2.64
CA ASP A 182 -1.16 11.07 1.47
C ASP A 182 -2.14 11.04 0.28
N VAL A 183 -3.37 10.56 0.49
CA VAL A 183 -4.43 10.53 -0.54
C VAL A 183 -4.75 11.92 -1.09
N ARG A 184 -4.81 12.95 -0.23
CA ARG A 184 -5.10 14.33 -0.66
C ARG A 184 -4.00 14.95 -1.50
N ASN A 185 -2.77 14.41 -1.44
CA ASN A 185 -1.63 14.90 -2.20
C ASN A 185 -1.28 14.06 -3.43
N LEU A 186 -1.99 12.95 -3.67
CA LEU A 186 -1.81 12.15 -4.89
C LEU A 186 -2.10 12.99 -6.13
N ARG A 187 -1.30 12.76 -7.17
CA ARG A 187 -1.36 13.38 -8.49
C ARG A 187 -1.85 12.39 -9.54
N TYR A 188 -2.25 12.88 -10.70
CA TYR A 188 -2.66 12.03 -11.81
C TYR A 188 -1.52 11.09 -12.27
N ILE A 189 -0.28 11.58 -12.28
CA ILE A 189 0.91 10.79 -12.63
C ILE A 189 1.08 9.54 -11.75
N ASP A 190 0.65 9.59 -10.49
CA ASP A 190 0.82 8.49 -9.53
C ASP A 190 -0.07 7.28 -9.86
N VAL A 191 -1.09 7.45 -10.72
CA VAL A 191 -2.10 6.40 -10.98
C VAL A 191 -2.34 6.11 -12.46
N LYS A 192 -1.67 6.83 -13.37
CA LYS A 192 -1.94 6.73 -14.81
C LYS A 192 -1.45 5.42 -15.46
N ASN A 193 -0.54 4.71 -14.81
CA ASN A 193 0.11 3.49 -15.34
C ASN A 193 -0.04 2.31 -14.35
N PRO A 194 -1.24 1.72 -14.22
CA PRO A 194 -1.39 0.46 -13.49
C PRO A 194 -0.63 -0.66 -14.23
N ASP A 195 -0.26 -1.71 -13.49
CA ASP A 195 0.41 -2.88 -14.05
C ASP A 195 -0.55 -3.82 -14.82
N LYS A 196 -0.02 -4.96 -15.29
CA LYS A 196 -0.79 -5.99 -15.99
C LYS A 196 -1.92 -6.64 -15.16
N ASN A 197 -1.84 -6.56 -13.84
CA ASN A 197 -2.85 -7.08 -12.90
C ASN A 197 -3.82 -5.97 -12.46
N ASN A 198 -3.77 -4.79 -13.09
CA ASN A 198 -4.54 -3.61 -12.74
C ASN A 198 -4.23 -3.08 -11.31
N ILE A 199 -3.01 -3.27 -10.84
CA ILE A 199 -2.50 -2.80 -9.55
C ILE A 199 -1.63 -1.57 -9.76
N ILE A 200 -1.86 -0.54 -8.94
CA ILE A 200 -1.00 0.65 -8.90
C ILE A 200 0.01 0.48 -7.77
N THR A 201 1.28 0.76 -8.07
CA THR A 201 2.36 0.87 -7.08
C THR A 201 2.53 2.32 -6.68
N PHE A 202 2.49 2.60 -5.37
CA PHE A 202 2.78 3.90 -4.80
C PHE A 202 4.15 3.85 -4.13
N ASP A 203 5.17 4.37 -4.81
CA ASP A 203 6.51 4.58 -4.25
C ASP A 203 6.69 6.08 -3.99
N GLY A 204 6.84 6.46 -2.72
CA GLY A 204 6.92 7.87 -2.38
C GLY A 204 7.32 8.14 -0.94
N ARG A 205 7.14 9.39 -0.49
CA ARG A 205 7.44 9.80 0.89
C ARG A 205 6.18 10.20 1.63
N ARG A 206 6.04 9.69 2.85
CA ARG A 206 4.88 9.95 3.69
C ARG A 206 4.82 11.42 4.10
N GLN A 207 3.73 12.11 3.78
CA GLN A 207 3.62 13.56 3.95
C GLN A 207 3.76 14.04 5.40
N LYS A 208 3.40 13.18 6.37
CA LYS A 208 3.47 13.53 7.80
C LYS A 208 4.87 13.41 8.39
N THR A 209 5.64 12.42 7.95
CA THR A 209 6.87 11.97 8.62
C THR A 209 8.10 12.01 7.73
N ASP A 210 7.94 12.30 6.43
CA ASP A 210 9.00 12.38 5.43
C ASP A 210 9.79 11.06 5.31
N VAL A 211 9.06 9.94 5.40
CA VAL A 211 9.62 8.57 5.39
C VAL A 211 9.32 7.94 4.04
N PRO A 212 10.32 7.36 3.34
CA PRO A 212 10.09 6.58 2.13
C PRO A 212 9.18 5.39 2.43
N TYR A 213 8.22 5.14 1.55
CA TYR A 213 7.31 4.03 1.68
C TYR A 213 6.91 3.53 0.30
N ILE A 214 6.59 2.25 0.25
CA ILE A 214 6.00 1.63 -0.93
C ILE A 214 4.72 0.94 -0.51
N THR A 215 3.66 1.05 -1.30
CA THR A 215 2.42 0.27 -1.10
C THR A 215 1.73 0.05 -2.44
N PHE A 216 0.63 -0.69 -2.43
CA PHE A 216 -0.13 -1.04 -3.64
C PHE A 216 -1.63 -0.78 -3.41
N CYS A 217 -2.45 -0.76 -4.45
CA CYS A 217 -3.91 -0.83 -4.28
C CYS A 217 -4.53 -1.98 -5.08
N SER A 218 -5.69 -2.44 -4.62
CA SER A 218 -6.42 -3.54 -5.26
C SER A 218 -6.94 -3.15 -6.64
N PRO A 219 -7.18 -4.11 -7.56
CA PRO A 219 -7.77 -3.85 -8.87
C PRO A 219 -9.08 -3.05 -8.81
N GLU A 220 -9.99 -3.38 -7.89
CA GLU A 220 -11.26 -2.63 -7.71
C GLU A 220 -11.05 -1.15 -7.32
N ALA A 221 -9.95 -0.84 -6.63
CA ALA A 221 -9.60 0.52 -6.25
C ALA A 221 -9.04 1.27 -7.47
N THR A 222 -8.21 0.60 -8.28
CA THR A 222 -7.74 1.11 -9.57
C THR A 222 -8.92 1.41 -10.49
N GLU A 223 -9.88 0.50 -10.63
CA GLU A 223 -11.08 0.70 -11.44
C GLU A 223 -11.91 1.88 -10.95
N ALA A 224 -12.14 1.99 -9.64
CA ALA A 224 -12.85 3.13 -9.07
C ALA A 224 -12.12 4.46 -9.32
N ILE A 225 -10.78 4.47 -9.25
CA ILE A 225 -9.95 5.63 -9.60
C ILE A 225 -10.14 5.97 -11.08
N GLN A 226 -10.10 4.97 -11.98
CA GLN A 226 -10.30 5.19 -13.41
C GLN A 226 -11.71 5.71 -13.72
N ASP A 227 -12.75 5.23 -13.05
CA ASP A 227 -14.11 5.74 -13.20
C ASP A 227 -14.23 7.20 -12.77
N TYR A 228 -13.55 7.58 -11.69
CA TYR A 228 -13.47 8.97 -11.27
C TYR A 228 -12.70 9.84 -12.28
N ILE A 229 -11.57 9.35 -12.81
CA ILE A 229 -10.81 10.03 -13.88
C ILE A 229 -11.69 10.21 -15.13
N LYS A 230 -12.44 9.18 -15.55
CA LYS A 230 -13.40 9.26 -16.66
C LYS A 230 -14.45 10.33 -16.37
N GLU A 231 -14.99 10.39 -15.15
CA GLU A 231 -15.96 11.41 -14.76
C GLU A 231 -15.39 12.83 -14.89
N ARG A 232 -14.13 13.03 -14.46
CA ARG A 232 -13.41 14.31 -14.61
C ARG A 232 -13.19 14.71 -16.07
N LYS A 233 -13.06 13.73 -16.98
CA LYS A 233 -12.86 13.93 -18.42
C LYS A 233 -14.15 14.06 -19.23
N LYS A 234 -15.34 13.85 -18.63
CA LYS A 234 -16.63 13.97 -19.32
C LYS A 234 -16.78 15.35 -19.97
N LEU A 235 -17.50 15.41 -21.10
CA LEU A 235 -17.88 16.65 -21.75
C LEU A 235 -19.15 17.26 -21.10
N PRO A 236 -19.32 18.60 -21.14
CA PRO A 236 -20.49 19.26 -20.58
C PRO A 236 -21.79 18.68 -21.14
N THR A 237 -22.73 18.36 -20.25
CA THR A 237 -24.05 17.82 -20.64
C THR A 237 -25.00 18.89 -21.19
N ALA A 238 -24.67 20.16 -21.03
CA ALA A 238 -25.45 21.29 -21.52
C ALA A 238 -24.53 22.39 -22.04
N ASN A 239 -25.01 23.15 -23.03
CA ASN A 239 -24.25 24.21 -23.70
C ASN A 239 -24.29 25.58 -22.98
N THR A 240 -24.62 25.60 -21.70
CA THR A 240 -24.61 26.83 -20.87
C THR A 240 -23.20 27.13 -20.37
N LYS A 241 -22.85 28.41 -20.21
CA LYS A 241 -21.54 28.84 -19.71
C LYS A 241 -21.23 28.23 -18.34
N GLU A 242 -22.18 28.23 -17.43
CA GLU A 242 -22.06 27.70 -16.07
C GLU A 242 -21.72 26.20 -16.09
N LYS A 243 -22.39 25.43 -16.96
CA LYS A 243 -22.14 23.99 -17.09
C LYS A 243 -20.78 23.71 -17.71
N LYS A 244 -20.36 24.47 -18.73
CA LYS A 244 -19.00 24.38 -19.28
C LYS A 244 -17.96 24.66 -18.22
N ASP A 245 -18.13 25.73 -17.46
CA ASP A 245 -17.21 26.15 -16.40
C ASP A 245 -17.11 25.11 -15.27
N GLN A 246 -18.23 24.49 -14.85
CA GLN A 246 -18.21 23.40 -13.88
C GLN A 246 -17.39 22.19 -14.34
N TYR A 247 -17.51 21.84 -15.63
CA TYR A 247 -16.79 20.71 -16.21
C TYR A 247 -15.31 21.02 -16.42
N GLU A 248 -14.99 22.25 -16.80
CA GLU A 248 -13.61 22.71 -16.96
C GLU A 248 -12.87 22.73 -15.62
N LYS A 249 -13.53 23.19 -14.55
CA LYS A 249 -12.96 23.19 -13.19
C LYS A 249 -12.46 21.81 -12.72
N ARG A 250 -13.08 20.72 -13.19
CA ARG A 250 -12.70 19.36 -12.78
C ARG A 250 -11.77 18.64 -13.76
N ARG A 251 -11.52 19.21 -14.94
CA ARG A 251 -10.74 18.57 -16.01
C ARG A 251 -9.29 18.34 -15.59
N ILE A 252 -8.69 17.26 -16.07
CA ILE A 252 -7.26 16.99 -15.87
C ILE A 252 -6.51 17.58 -17.06
N HIS A 253 -5.57 18.48 -16.81
CA HIS A 253 -4.75 19.15 -17.83
C HIS A 253 -3.30 18.66 -17.85
N SER A 254 -2.80 18.25 -16.69
CA SER A 254 -1.40 17.85 -16.52
C SER A 254 -1.29 16.61 -15.63
N ASP A 255 -0.16 15.93 -15.78
CA ASP A 255 0.31 14.84 -14.92
C ASP A 255 0.41 15.26 -13.44
N ASN A 256 0.70 16.54 -13.18
CA ASN A 256 0.85 17.11 -11.84
C ASN A 256 -0.45 17.61 -11.21
N ASP A 257 -1.60 17.48 -11.89
CA ASP A 257 -2.90 17.81 -11.31
C ASP A 257 -3.20 16.88 -10.13
N TYR A 258 -3.83 17.41 -9.07
CA TYR A 258 -4.31 16.58 -7.96
C TYR A 258 -5.26 15.50 -8.48
N LEU A 259 -5.08 14.26 -8.03
CA LEU A 259 -5.95 13.15 -8.38
C LEU A 259 -7.37 13.39 -7.87
N PHE A 260 -7.50 13.66 -6.57
CA PHE A 260 -8.77 13.97 -5.91
C PHE A 260 -8.90 15.47 -5.64
N ILE A 261 -10.06 16.03 -6.02
CA ILE A 261 -10.34 17.47 -5.87
C ILE A 261 -11.62 17.71 -5.05
N ASN A 262 -11.81 18.92 -4.54
CA ASN A 262 -13.06 19.33 -3.90
C ASN A 262 -14.27 19.16 -4.84
N MET A 263 -15.45 18.84 -4.27
CA MET A 263 -16.70 18.76 -5.05
C MET A 263 -17.06 20.13 -5.63
N LYS A 264 -16.80 21.19 -4.86
CA LYS A 264 -17.00 22.57 -5.27
C LYS A 264 -15.63 23.23 -5.43
N VAL A 265 -15.29 23.56 -6.67
CA VAL A 265 -14.06 24.26 -7.03
C VAL A 265 -14.35 25.75 -7.22
N TYR A 266 -13.51 26.59 -6.61
CA TYR A 266 -13.57 28.04 -6.70
C TYR A 266 -13.46 28.53 -8.16
N THR A 267 -14.11 29.65 -8.49
CA THR A 267 -14.15 30.15 -9.88
C THR A 267 -12.82 30.71 -10.33
N GLU A 268 -12.02 31.19 -9.39
CA GLU A 268 -10.65 31.67 -9.50
C GLU A 268 -9.73 30.64 -10.19
N TYR A 269 -10.00 29.34 -10.03
CA TYR A 269 -9.28 28.29 -10.76
C TYR A 269 -9.34 28.45 -12.28
N LEU A 270 -10.46 28.93 -12.84
CA LEU A 270 -10.61 29.09 -14.30
C LEU A 270 -9.75 30.22 -14.88
N PHE A 271 -9.20 31.08 -14.02
CA PHE A 271 -8.34 32.20 -14.43
C PHE A 271 -6.88 31.92 -14.08
N GLU A 272 -6.61 31.41 -12.88
CA GLU A 272 -5.24 31.18 -12.39
C GLU A 272 -4.70 29.79 -12.72
N PHE A 273 -5.58 28.80 -12.95
CA PHE A 273 -5.23 27.38 -13.04
C PHE A 273 -4.38 26.88 -11.87
N ASP A 274 -4.54 27.49 -10.69
CA ASP A 274 -3.80 27.14 -9.48
C ASP A 274 -4.48 25.99 -8.73
N GLU A 275 -3.74 24.89 -8.56
CA GLU A 275 -4.16 23.68 -7.88
C GLU A 275 -4.61 23.89 -6.43
N LYS A 276 -4.20 24.98 -5.77
CA LYS A 276 -4.67 25.32 -4.41
C LYS A 276 -6.20 25.41 -4.33
N TYR A 277 -6.87 25.82 -5.41
CA TYR A 277 -8.34 25.96 -5.45
C TYR A 277 -9.07 24.63 -5.61
N ARG A 278 -8.39 23.60 -6.12
CA ARG A 278 -8.93 22.25 -6.31
C ARG A 278 -8.58 21.30 -5.17
N PHE A 279 -7.51 21.60 -4.43
CA PHE A 279 -7.02 20.79 -3.33
C PHE A 279 -8.11 20.41 -2.32
N ILE A 280 -8.32 19.11 -2.16
CA ILE A 280 -9.29 18.59 -1.20
C ILE A 280 -8.79 18.77 0.24
N SER A 281 -9.60 19.38 1.10
CA SER A 281 -9.23 19.62 2.50
C SER A 281 -9.41 18.36 3.37
N ASP A 282 -8.77 18.34 4.55
CA ASP A 282 -9.00 17.25 5.52
C ASP A 282 -10.46 17.29 5.98
N GLU A 283 -11.00 18.48 6.19
CA GLU A 283 -12.39 18.71 6.59
C GLU A 283 -13.39 18.15 5.58
N GLU A 284 -13.13 18.33 4.28
CA GLU A 284 -13.97 17.79 3.20
C GLU A 284 -13.95 16.25 3.18
N ILE A 285 -12.77 15.63 3.33
CA ILE A 285 -12.69 14.16 3.46
C ILE A 285 -13.43 13.67 4.70
N GLN A 286 -13.18 14.28 5.87
CA GLN A 286 -13.86 13.86 7.10
C GLN A 286 -15.37 14.06 7.00
N HIS A 287 -15.81 15.15 6.36
CA HIS A 287 -17.23 15.40 6.10
C HIS A 287 -17.83 14.35 5.17
N ALA A 288 -17.16 14.01 4.06
CA ALA A 288 -17.58 12.96 3.14
C ALA A 288 -17.77 11.62 3.85
N TYR A 289 -16.80 11.17 4.65
CA TYR A 289 -16.91 9.93 5.43
C TYR A 289 -18.09 9.95 6.41
N ARG A 290 -18.28 11.05 7.14
CA ARG A 290 -19.44 11.20 8.06
C ARG A 290 -20.78 11.17 7.34
N MET A 291 -20.87 11.76 6.16
CA MET A 291 -22.10 11.74 5.39
C MET A 291 -22.42 10.34 4.88
N ILE A 292 -21.40 9.56 4.51
CA ILE A 292 -21.55 8.16 4.11
C ILE A 292 -21.98 7.30 5.30
N GLU A 293 -21.34 7.46 6.47
CA GLU A 293 -21.70 6.71 7.68
C GLU A 293 -23.17 6.93 8.09
N ARG A 294 -23.69 8.16 7.94
CA ARG A 294 -25.11 8.47 8.22
C ARG A 294 -26.10 7.72 7.33
N SER A 295 -25.64 7.26 6.17
CA SER A 295 -26.43 6.42 5.26
C SER A 295 -26.27 4.93 5.54
N CYS A 296 -25.33 4.53 6.39
CA CYS A 296 -25.12 3.14 6.79
C CYS A 296 -26.03 2.77 7.98
N GLU A 297 -26.32 1.48 8.10
CA GLU A 297 -27.11 0.89 9.19
C GLU A 297 -26.43 1.07 10.55
N LYS A 298 -25.11 0.80 10.62
CA LYS A 298 -24.32 0.96 11.84
C LYS A 298 -23.66 2.33 11.90
N GLN A 299 -23.92 3.05 12.99
CA GLN A 299 -23.40 4.40 13.20
C GLN A 299 -22.72 4.51 14.55
N ALA A 300 -21.63 5.28 14.59
CA ALA A 300 -20.97 5.60 15.84
C ALA A 300 -21.88 6.45 16.76
N PRO A 301 -21.93 6.16 18.08
CA PRO A 301 -22.66 6.97 19.03
C PRO A 301 -22.20 8.43 19.04
N LYS A 302 -23.11 9.35 19.34
CA LYS A 302 -22.80 10.78 19.44
C LYS A 302 -21.69 11.01 20.47
N GLY A 303 -20.67 11.78 20.08
CA GLY A 303 -19.51 12.08 20.93
C GLY A 303 -18.33 11.13 20.75
N THR A 304 -18.48 10.06 19.96
CA THR A 304 -17.39 9.13 19.61
C THR A 304 -16.86 9.40 18.20
N HIS A 305 -15.77 8.73 17.82
CA HIS A 305 -15.28 8.76 16.44
C HIS A 305 -16.12 7.86 15.54
N SER A 306 -16.49 8.37 14.37
CA SER A 306 -17.08 7.61 13.25
C SER A 306 -16.43 6.25 13.03
N TYR A 307 -17.26 5.22 12.88
CA TYR A 307 -16.85 3.86 12.51
C TYR A 307 -16.32 3.84 11.07
N ILE A 308 -16.97 4.60 10.19
CA ILE A 308 -16.54 4.78 8.80
C ILE A 308 -15.77 6.10 8.69
N ARG A 309 -14.45 6.01 8.67
CA ARG A 309 -13.54 7.16 8.50
C ARG A 309 -12.22 6.77 7.86
N SER A 310 -11.54 7.74 7.25
CA SER A 310 -10.22 7.55 6.62
C SER A 310 -9.21 6.81 7.49
N HIS A 311 -9.09 7.14 8.79
CA HIS A 311 -8.14 6.45 9.66
C HIS A 311 -8.51 4.99 9.92
N ASN A 312 -9.80 4.66 9.90
CA ASN A 312 -10.28 3.30 10.11
C ASN A 312 -10.06 2.43 8.86
N MET A 313 -10.14 2.98 7.65
CA MET A 313 -9.74 2.25 6.42
C MET A 313 -8.27 1.82 6.49
N ARG A 314 -7.40 2.71 6.96
CA ARG A 314 -5.99 2.39 7.20
C ARG A 314 -5.78 1.37 8.33
N LYS A 315 -6.61 1.38 9.37
CA LYS A 315 -6.59 0.35 10.42
C LYS A 315 -7.06 -1.00 9.88
N PHE A 316 -8.10 -1.02 9.05
CA PHE A 316 -8.58 -2.22 8.37
C PHE A 316 -7.43 -2.86 7.58
N PHE A 317 -6.77 -2.09 6.70
CA PHE A 317 -5.59 -2.54 5.97
C PHE A 317 -4.53 -3.18 6.89
N ALA A 318 -4.06 -2.44 7.90
CA ALA A 318 -3.02 -2.91 8.80
C ALA A 318 -3.44 -4.18 9.58
N ASN A 319 -4.69 -4.25 10.02
CA ASN A 319 -5.22 -5.38 10.76
C ASN A 319 -5.39 -6.61 9.86
N THR A 320 -5.85 -6.41 8.62
CA THR A 320 -5.95 -7.47 7.61
C THR A 320 -4.58 -8.07 7.33
N LEU A 321 -3.56 -7.25 7.09
CA LEU A 321 -2.19 -7.75 6.87
C LEU A 321 -1.65 -8.52 8.07
N LYS A 322 -1.83 -7.97 9.27
CA LYS A 322 -1.38 -8.60 10.51
C LYS A 322 -2.03 -9.98 10.73
N ASN A 323 -3.29 -10.15 10.34
CA ASN A 323 -4.04 -11.39 10.52
C ASN A 323 -3.78 -12.45 9.43
N HIS A 324 -3.04 -12.11 8.37
CA HIS A 324 -2.76 -13.00 7.24
C HIS A 324 -1.25 -13.12 6.97
N ASP A 325 -0.48 -13.25 8.05
CA ASP A 325 0.95 -13.61 8.07
C ASP A 325 1.89 -12.69 7.27
N VAL A 326 1.53 -11.41 7.11
CA VAL A 326 2.49 -10.42 6.59
C VAL A 326 3.42 -9.99 7.73
N ASP A 327 4.73 -10.13 7.50
CA ASP A 327 5.73 -9.78 8.51
C ASP A 327 5.69 -8.29 8.86
N TYR A 328 6.09 -7.99 10.10
CA TYR A 328 6.05 -6.64 10.66
C TYR A 328 6.80 -5.61 9.81
N LEU A 329 7.97 -5.97 9.26
CA LEU A 329 8.77 -5.04 8.46
C LEU A 329 8.05 -4.66 7.16
N THR A 330 7.43 -5.64 6.49
CA THR A 330 6.61 -5.41 5.29
C THR A 330 5.39 -4.55 5.60
N LEU A 331 4.69 -4.82 6.71
CA LEU A 331 3.57 -4.00 7.16
C LEU A 331 4.01 -2.54 7.42
N GLU A 332 5.12 -2.33 8.14
CA GLU A 332 5.62 -1.00 8.44
C GLU A 332 6.10 -0.25 7.17
N ALA A 333 6.67 -0.97 6.20
CA ALA A 333 7.03 -0.44 4.88
C ALA A 333 5.78 0.05 4.13
N PHE A 334 4.72 -0.76 4.07
CA PHE A 334 3.43 -0.37 3.47
C PHE A 334 2.77 0.81 4.18
N MET A 335 2.95 0.90 5.49
CA MET A 335 2.44 2.00 6.29
C MET A 335 3.35 3.24 6.25
N GLY A 336 4.58 3.18 5.70
CA GLY A 336 5.51 4.30 5.74
C GLY A 336 5.84 4.76 7.16
N HIS A 337 5.99 3.79 8.07
CA HIS A 337 6.48 4.01 9.41
C HIS A 337 8.01 3.99 9.44
N LYS A 338 8.63 4.71 10.38
CA LYS A 338 10.09 4.70 10.51
C LYS A 338 10.52 3.34 11.04
N VAL A 339 11.17 2.55 10.21
CA VAL A 339 11.88 1.34 10.63
C VAL A 339 13.33 1.72 10.87
N GLN A 340 13.87 1.34 12.04
CA GLN A 340 15.24 1.66 12.40
C GLN A 340 16.20 0.90 11.47
N GLY A 341 16.96 1.63 10.63
CA GLY A 341 17.89 1.05 9.65
C GLY A 341 17.33 0.81 8.24
N SER A 342 16.16 1.35 7.90
CA SER A 342 15.62 1.25 6.52
C SER A 342 16.47 2.02 5.51
N LEU A 343 16.74 1.39 4.36
CA LEU A 343 17.33 2.02 3.17
C LEU A 343 16.46 3.19 2.70
N ASP A 344 17.10 4.26 2.21
CA ASP A 344 16.41 5.45 1.71
C ASP A 344 15.61 5.21 0.41
N HIS A 345 15.93 4.13 -0.33
CA HIS A 345 15.30 3.77 -1.60
C HIS A 345 15.17 2.24 -1.75
N TYR A 346 14.01 1.78 -2.24
CA TYR A 346 13.75 0.38 -2.61
C TYR A 346 14.27 0.11 -4.04
N THR A 347 14.86 -1.06 -4.28
CA THR A 347 15.21 -1.50 -5.64
C THR A 347 14.00 -2.12 -6.34
N GLU A 348 13.99 -2.22 -7.67
CA GLU A 348 12.91 -2.90 -8.42
C GLU A 348 12.68 -4.35 -7.95
N ALA A 349 13.76 -5.06 -7.59
CA ALA A 349 13.68 -6.41 -7.03
C ALA A 349 13.00 -6.45 -5.65
N ASP A 350 13.14 -5.38 -4.84
CA ASP A 350 12.43 -5.25 -3.57
C ASP A 350 10.94 -4.98 -3.80
N ILE A 351 10.61 -4.13 -4.79
CA ILE A 351 9.23 -3.82 -5.16
C ILE A 351 8.48 -5.10 -5.56
N GLU A 352 9.05 -5.92 -6.44
CA GLU A 352 8.40 -7.15 -6.89
C GLU A 352 8.20 -8.16 -5.74
N LYS A 353 9.18 -8.32 -4.84
CA LYS A 353 9.01 -9.16 -3.63
C LYS A 353 7.92 -8.65 -2.70
N LEU A 354 7.85 -7.33 -2.50
CA LEU A 354 6.81 -6.71 -1.68
C LEU A 354 5.43 -6.87 -2.33
N LYS A 355 5.36 -6.78 -3.65
CA LYS A 355 4.15 -7.03 -4.42
C LYS A 355 3.71 -8.47 -4.33
N GLU A 356 4.61 -9.45 -4.41
CA GLU A 356 4.28 -10.87 -4.18
C GLU A 356 3.64 -11.09 -2.80
N LYS A 357 4.17 -10.43 -1.75
CA LYS A 357 3.56 -10.47 -0.41
C LYS A 357 2.18 -9.81 -0.40
N TYR A 358 2.03 -8.66 -1.06
CA TYR A 358 0.74 -7.98 -1.20
C TYR A 358 -0.30 -8.85 -1.91
N MET A 359 0.08 -9.56 -2.98
CA MET A 359 -0.81 -10.44 -3.74
C MET A 359 -1.38 -11.59 -2.89
N LYS A 360 -0.62 -12.08 -1.91
CA LYS A 360 -1.10 -13.14 -0.99
C LYS A 360 -2.23 -12.66 -0.08
N VAL A 361 -2.23 -11.38 0.29
CA VAL A 361 -3.26 -10.79 1.16
C VAL A 361 -4.37 -10.06 0.41
N LEU A 362 -4.19 -9.81 -0.89
CA LEU A 362 -5.15 -9.11 -1.74
C LEU A 362 -6.58 -9.64 -1.61
N PRO A 363 -6.86 -10.97 -1.58
CA PRO A 363 -8.23 -11.48 -1.44
C PRO A 363 -8.96 -10.98 -0.18
N TYR A 364 -8.21 -10.69 0.90
CA TYR A 364 -8.76 -10.19 2.16
C TYR A 364 -8.88 -8.66 2.20
N LEU A 365 -8.22 -7.97 1.26
CA LEU A 365 -8.31 -6.53 1.06
C LEU A 365 -9.39 -6.15 0.04
N THR A 366 -9.81 -7.08 -0.82
CA THR A 366 -10.90 -6.90 -1.77
C THR A 366 -12.24 -6.76 -1.04
N ILE A 367 -12.94 -5.67 -1.30
CA ILE A 367 -14.17 -5.27 -0.61
C ILE A 367 -15.42 -5.66 -1.40
N LEU A 368 -15.47 -5.34 -2.69
CA LEU A 368 -16.70 -5.41 -3.48
C LEU A 368 -17.01 -6.82 -3.97
N GLU A 369 -15.99 -7.59 -4.25
CA GLU A 369 -16.15 -8.99 -4.63
C GLU A 369 -16.17 -9.86 -3.37
N ASP A 370 -17.13 -10.77 -3.30
CA ASP A 370 -17.22 -11.69 -2.17
C ASP A 370 -16.07 -12.70 -2.20
N ILE A 371 -15.47 -12.94 -1.02
CA ILE A 371 -14.49 -14.02 -0.85
C ILE A 371 -15.11 -15.37 -1.26
N GLU A 372 -16.43 -15.55 -1.09
CA GLU A 372 -17.13 -16.77 -1.50
C GLU A 372 -17.10 -17.03 -3.02
N THR A 373 -16.84 -16.02 -3.86
CA THR A 373 -16.62 -16.21 -5.31
C THR A 373 -15.14 -16.17 -5.72
N LYS A 374 -14.23 -15.95 -4.76
CA LYS A 374 -12.76 -16.02 -4.97
C LYS A 374 -12.05 -17.10 -4.15
N THR A 375 -12.77 -17.86 -3.35
CA THR A 375 -12.35 -19.18 -2.87
C THR A 375 -13.06 -20.22 -3.73
N PHE A 376 -12.35 -20.74 -4.74
CA PHE A 376 -12.70 -21.84 -5.66
C PHE A 376 -13.26 -21.55 -7.06
N ASP A 377 -13.94 -20.43 -7.36
CA ASP A 377 -14.77 -20.36 -8.59
C ASP A 377 -14.39 -19.36 -9.70
N SER A 378 -13.34 -18.55 -9.58
CA SER A 378 -12.83 -17.89 -10.79
C SER A 378 -12.09 -18.93 -11.63
N TYR A 379 -12.65 -19.30 -12.79
CA TYR A 379 -12.00 -20.21 -13.75
C TYR A 379 -10.54 -19.78 -13.96
N GLU A 380 -10.27 -18.48 -14.00
CA GLU A 380 -8.92 -17.92 -14.14
C GLU A 380 -8.01 -18.22 -12.94
N TYR A 381 -8.49 -18.16 -11.71
CA TYR A 381 -7.71 -18.54 -10.52
C TYR A 381 -7.46 -20.06 -10.49
N SER A 382 -8.50 -20.86 -10.73
CA SER A 382 -8.41 -22.32 -10.79
C SER A 382 -7.49 -22.78 -11.93
N TYR A 383 -7.57 -22.12 -13.09
CA TYR A 383 -6.70 -22.33 -14.25
C TYR A 383 -5.25 -21.93 -13.95
N ASN A 384 -5.02 -20.79 -13.29
CA ASN A 384 -3.67 -20.35 -12.91
C ASN A 384 -3.03 -21.28 -11.86
N ARG A 385 -3.78 -21.73 -10.86
CA ARG A 385 -3.29 -22.70 -9.85
C ARG A 385 -3.03 -24.07 -10.47
N ALA A 386 -3.96 -24.58 -11.28
CA ALA A 386 -3.79 -25.82 -12.00
C ALA A 386 -2.60 -25.76 -12.98
N ASN A 387 -2.38 -24.64 -13.68
CA ASN A 387 -1.22 -24.44 -14.55
C ASN A 387 0.10 -24.49 -13.80
N ILE A 388 0.18 -23.87 -12.62
CA ILE A 388 1.41 -23.91 -11.81
C ILE A 388 1.70 -25.35 -11.36
N GLU A 389 0.69 -26.09 -10.87
CA GLU A 389 0.86 -27.48 -10.45
C GLU A 389 1.21 -28.40 -11.62
N ILE A 390 0.52 -28.28 -12.77
CA ILE A 390 0.82 -29.05 -13.98
C ILE A 390 2.22 -28.73 -14.53
N ASN A 391 2.65 -27.46 -14.51
CA ASN A 391 3.99 -27.09 -14.96
C ASN A 391 5.08 -27.68 -14.05
N ASN A 392 4.87 -27.69 -12.73
CA ASN A 392 5.80 -28.35 -11.81
C ASN A 392 5.88 -29.86 -12.07
N ILE A 393 4.75 -30.52 -12.31
CA ILE A 393 4.72 -31.93 -12.70
C ILE A 393 5.45 -32.17 -14.02
N LYS A 394 5.20 -31.33 -15.04
CA LYS A 394 5.93 -31.43 -16.32
C LYS A 394 7.43 -31.30 -16.12
N SER A 395 7.90 -30.36 -15.30
CA SER A 395 9.32 -30.20 -15.01
C SER A 395 9.92 -31.43 -14.32
N ASN A 396 9.24 -31.98 -13.31
CA ASN A 396 9.69 -33.19 -12.62
C ASN A 396 9.68 -34.41 -13.54
N ALA A 397 8.58 -34.60 -14.29
CA ALA A 397 8.44 -35.66 -15.28
C ALA A 397 9.52 -35.55 -16.36
N MET A 398 9.85 -34.33 -16.83
CA MET A 398 10.92 -34.16 -17.82
C MET A 398 12.27 -34.62 -17.27
N MET A 399 12.60 -34.30 -16.01
CA MET A 399 13.86 -34.78 -15.41
C MET A 399 13.91 -36.30 -15.25
N GLU A 400 12.78 -36.93 -14.93
CA GLU A 400 12.72 -38.39 -14.68
C GLU A 400 12.58 -39.23 -15.95
N LEU A 401 11.83 -38.74 -16.95
CA LEU A 401 11.53 -39.47 -18.19
C LEU A 401 12.66 -39.34 -19.22
N TYR A 402 13.39 -38.22 -19.23
CA TYR A 402 14.43 -37.96 -20.23
C TYR A 402 15.58 -38.99 -20.23
N PRO A 403 16.06 -39.50 -19.07
CA PRO A 403 17.05 -40.58 -19.04
C PRO A 403 16.63 -41.85 -19.79
N PHE A 404 15.35 -42.27 -19.67
CA PHE A 404 14.84 -43.43 -20.39
C PHE A 404 14.80 -43.19 -21.90
N LEU A 405 14.28 -42.03 -22.32
CA LEU A 405 14.25 -41.66 -23.74
C LEU A 405 15.67 -41.58 -24.33
N TYR A 406 16.60 -40.99 -23.58
CA TYR A 406 18.00 -40.92 -23.98
C TYR A 406 18.60 -42.33 -24.14
N ARG A 407 18.29 -43.24 -23.22
CA ARG A 407 18.76 -44.62 -23.30
C ARG A 407 18.21 -45.36 -24.53
N ILE A 408 16.93 -45.20 -24.82
CA ILE A 408 16.28 -45.76 -26.03
C ILE A 408 16.98 -45.27 -27.31
N ILE A 409 17.30 -43.97 -27.36
CA ILE A 409 18.02 -43.36 -28.49
C ILE A 409 19.43 -43.94 -28.64
N GLU A 410 20.18 -44.05 -27.53
CA GLU A 410 21.54 -44.59 -27.57
C GLU A 410 21.58 -46.09 -27.92
N ASP A 411 20.65 -46.88 -27.37
CA ASP A 411 20.51 -48.30 -27.70
C ASP A 411 20.18 -48.48 -29.19
N SER A 412 19.28 -47.66 -29.75
CA SER A 412 18.99 -47.65 -31.19
C SER A 412 20.21 -47.28 -32.04
N LYS A 413 20.97 -46.24 -31.66
CA LYS A 413 22.22 -45.89 -32.36
C LYS A 413 23.24 -47.02 -32.30
N GLU A 414 23.35 -47.70 -31.16
CA GLU A 414 24.24 -48.84 -31.01
C GLU A 414 23.84 -49.98 -31.94
N ILE A 415 22.55 -50.32 -32.01
CA ILE A 415 22.00 -51.32 -32.93
C ILE A 415 22.33 -50.95 -34.37
N MET A 416 22.10 -49.69 -34.77
CA MET A 416 22.40 -49.21 -36.12
C MET A 416 23.89 -49.32 -36.47
N ARG A 417 24.79 -48.99 -35.53
CA ARG A 417 26.24 -49.15 -35.72
C ARG A 417 26.62 -50.64 -35.87
N LYS A 418 26.00 -51.53 -35.10
CA LYS A 418 26.22 -52.98 -35.22
C LYS A 418 25.71 -53.49 -36.58
N TYR A 419 24.54 -53.04 -37.03
CA TYR A 419 24.02 -53.33 -38.37
C TYR A 419 24.98 -52.91 -39.49
N GLU A 420 25.54 -51.71 -39.44
CA GLU A 420 26.55 -51.26 -40.41
C GLU A 420 27.81 -52.13 -40.41
N ASN A 421 28.25 -52.56 -39.22
CA ASN A 421 29.39 -53.46 -39.09
C ASN A 421 29.09 -54.84 -39.69
N ILE A 422 27.88 -55.38 -39.50
CA ILE A 422 27.43 -56.64 -40.10
C ILE A 422 27.46 -56.53 -41.63
N ILE A 423 26.94 -55.43 -42.21
CA ILE A 423 26.97 -55.19 -43.65
C ILE A 423 28.42 -55.22 -44.19
N LYS A 424 29.37 -54.61 -43.47
CA LYS A 424 30.80 -54.63 -43.82
C LYS A 424 31.39 -56.04 -43.72
N LEU A 425 31.08 -56.78 -42.65
CA LEU A 425 31.60 -58.13 -42.43
C LEU A 425 31.07 -59.14 -43.46
N LYS A 426 29.81 -59.02 -43.88
CA LYS A 426 29.22 -59.87 -44.94
C LYS A 426 30.01 -59.80 -46.25
N LYS A 427 30.64 -58.67 -46.57
CA LYS A 427 31.48 -58.49 -47.78
C LYS A 427 32.79 -59.29 -47.75
N LEU A 428 33.30 -59.69 -46.58
CA LEU A 428 34.59 -60.39 -46.42
C LEU A 428 34.48 -61.92 -46.62
N ASN A 429 33.26 -62.48 -46.59
CA ASN A 429 32.89 -63.87 -46.91
C ASN A 429 33.85 -64.98 -46.42
N ASN A 430 34.27 -64.94 -45.14
CA ASN A 430 35.11 -65.97 -44.52
C ASN A 430 34.54 -66.47 -43.18
N GLU A 431 35.01 -67.63 -42.69
CA GLU A 431 34.48 -68.25 -41.45
C GLU A 431 34.64 -67.38 -40.20
N LYS A 432 35.73 -66.62 -40.10
CA LYS A 432 35.95 -65.70 -38.96
C LYS A 432 34.94 -64.57 -38.97
N ALA A 433 34.58 -64.05 -40.15
CA ALA A 433 33.54 -63.04 -40.31
C ALA A 433 32.15 -63.59 -39.94
N LYS A 434 31.83 -64.85 -40.27
CA LYS A 434 30.57 -65.50 -39.87
C LYS A 434 30.39 -65.53 -38.34
N LYS A 435 31.39 -66.04 -37.61
CA LYS A 435 31.36 -66.08 -36.13
C LYS A 435 31.23 -64.69 -35.50
N LEU A 436 31.87 -63.67 -36.10
CA LEU A 436 31.75 -62.29 -35.63
C LEU A 436 30.34 -61.72 -35.88
N ILE A 437 29.71 -62.06 -37.01
CA ILE A 437 28.33 -61.65 -37.32
C ILE A 437 27.36 -62.26 -36.31
N ASP A 438 27.46 -63.56 -36.02
CA ASP A 438 26.58 -64.24 -35.07
C ASP A 438 26.66 -63.60 -33.67
N ASN A 439 27.87 -63.32 -33.20
CA ASN A 439 28.09 -62.60 -31.94
C ASN A 439 27.51 -61.17 -31.98
N GLN A 440 27.61 -60.46 -33.12
CA GLN A 440 26.98 -59.13 -33.24
C GLN A 440 25.46 -59.21 -33.15
N PHE A 441 24.82 -60.23 -33.72
CA PHE A 441 23.37 -60.43 -33.60
C PHE A 441 22.95 -60.76 -32.18
N GLU A 442 23.65 -61.64 -31.46
CA GLU A 442 23.35 -61.91 -30.03
C GLU A 442 23.44 -60.64 -29.18
N ASN A 443 24.43 -59.79 -29.45
CA ASN A 443 24.58 -58.49 -28.78
C ASN A 443 23.48 -57.50 -29.18
N ILE A 444 22.98 -57.55 -30.41
CA ILE A 444 21.83 -56.73 -30.85
C ILE A 444 20.57 -57.19 -30.11
N ASP A 445 20.32 -58.49 -30.02
CA ASP A 445 19.15 -59.02 -29.33
C ASP A 445 19.12 -58.62 -27.84
N GLN A 446 20.28 -58.57 -27.18
CA GLN A 446 20.36 -58.06 -25.81
C GLN A 446 20.05 -56.56 -25.73
N THR A 447 20.64 -55.75 -26.62
CA THR A 447 20.36 -54.31 -26.67
C THR A 447 18.87 -54.03 -26.98
N ILE A 448 18.23 -54.84 -27.82
CA ILE A 448 16.79 -54.76 -28.10
C ILE A 448 15.97 -55.01 -26.83
N ARG A 449 16.27 -56.08 -26.08
CA ARG A 449 15.58 -56.38 -24.81
C ARG A 449 15.71 -55.24 -23.80
N ASP A 450 16.91 -54.70 -23.65
CA ASP A 450 17.17 -53.59 -22.72
C ASP A 450 16.41 -52.32 -23.13
N ARG A 451 16.34 -52.05 -24.45
CA ARG A 451 15.56 -50.94 -24.98
C ARG A 451 14.06 -51.11 -24.76
N GLU A 452 13.52 -52.29 -25.07
CA GLU A 452 12.10 -52.61 -24.87
C GLU A 452 11.70 -52.44 -23.39
N TRP A 453 12.58 -52.84 -22.47
CA TRP A 453 12.38 -52.61 -21.05
C TRP A 453 12.33 -51.11 -20.70
N ASN A 454 13.30 -50.31 -21.19
CA ASN A 454 13.33 -48.86 -20.97
C ASN A 454 12.11 -48.15 -21.59
N GLU A 455 11.63 -48.61 -22.73
CA GLU A 455 10.41 -48.10 -23.37
C GLU A 455 9.16 -48.45 -22.54
N GLY A 456 9.10 -49.67 -21.99
CA GLY A 456 8.06 -50.08 -21.06
C GLY A 456 8.00 -49.18 -19.82
N GLU A 457 9.14 -48.94 -19.17
CA GLU A 457 9.24 -48.06 -18.00
C GLU A 457 8.90 -46.60 -18.33
N LEU A 458 9.38 -46.10 -19.47
CA LEU A 458 9.05 -44.76 -19.96
C LEU A 458 7.53 -44.60 -20.13
N ASN A 459 6.88 -45.57 -20.77
CA ASN A 459 5.44 -45.54 -21.00
C ASN A 459 4.63 -45.70 -19.69
N HIS A 460 5.11 -46.53 -18.77
CA HIS A 460 4.50 -46.68 -17.45
C HIS A 460 4.53 -45.36 -16.67
N LYS A 461 5.69 -44.71 -16.55
CA LYS A 461 5.82 -43.43 -15.84
C LYS A 461 5.08 -42.28 -16.51
N LYS A 462 5.03 -42.25 -17.84
CA LYS A 462 4.17 -41.31 -18.57
C LYS A 462 2.71 -41.45 -18.15
N ALA A 463 2.21 -42.67 -18.02
CA ALA A 463 0.83 -42.91 -17.58
C ALA A 463 0.59 -42.46 -16.13
N GLU A 464 1.56 -42.67 -15.23
CA GLU A 464 1.48 -42.16 -13.85
C GLU A 464 1.41 -40.64 -13.79
N TYR A 465 2.28 -39.95 -14.53
CA TYR A 465 2.26 -38.49 -14.59
C TYR A 465 1.03 -37.93 -15.28
N GLN A 466 0.53 -38.60 -16.32
CA GLN A 466 -0.72 -38.22 -16.97
C GLN A 466 -1.90 -38.30 -15.99
N LYS A 467 -1.97 -39.36 -15.18
CA LYS A 467 -2.99 -39.51 -14.15
C LYS A 467 -2.95 -38.38 -13.13
N GLN A 468 -1.76 -37.92 -12.71
CA GLN A 468 -1.62 -36.78 -11.79
C GLN A 468 -2.14 -35.47 -12.43
N ILE A 469 -1.86 -35.25 -13.71
CA ILE A 469 -2.39 -34.10 -14.48
C ILE A 469 -3.92 -34.16 -14.55
N ASP A 470 -4.48 -35.35 -14.83
CA ASP A 470 -5.92 -35.55 -14.92
C ASP A 470 -6.60 -35.33 -13.56
N GLU A 471 -5.96 -35.76 -12.46
CA GLU A 471 -6.41 -35.49 -11.09
C GLU A 471 -6.41 -34.00 -10.77
N ILE A 472 -5.43 -33.23 -11.24
CA ILE A 472 -5.39 -31.77 -11.08
C ILE A 472 -6.49 -31.08 -11.89
N ASN A 473 -6.64 -31.46 -13.16
CA ASN A 473 -7.72 -30.95 -14.01
C ASN A 473 -9.09 -31.20 -13.37
N LYS A 474 -9.30 -32.40 -12.81
CA LYS A 474 -10.51 -32.75 -12.06
C LYS A 474 -10.65 -31.96 -10.75
N LYS A 475 -9.57 -31.81 -9.97
CA LYS A 475 -9.53 -31.09 -8.69
C LYS A 475 -9.92 -29.61 -8.85
N TYR A 476 -9.49 -28.97 -9.93
CA TYR A 476 -9.73 -27.55 -10.19
C TYR A 476 -10.86 -27.27 -11.18
N ASN A 477 -11.54 -28.31 -11.69
CA ASN A 477 -12.60 -28.19 -12.70
C ASN A 477 -12.15 -27.40 -13.95
N VAL A 478 -10.97 -27.72 -14.47
CA VAL A 478 -10.38 -27.10 -15.67
C VAL A 478 -9.97 -28.17 -16.69
N ASN A 479 -9.69 -27.75 -17.92
CA ASN A 479 -9.23 -28.63 -18.99
C ASN A 479 -7.91 -28.10 -19.59
N ILE A 480 -6.81 -28.26 -18.86
CA ILE A 480 -5.47 -27.90 -19.35
C ILE A 480 -4.90 -29.09 -20.11
N HIS A 481 -4.66 -28.89 -21.42
CA HIS A 481 -4.06 -29.92 -22.25
C HIS A 481 -2.55 -30.04 -21.97
N ALA A 482 -2.15 -31.18 -21.43
CA ALA A 482 -0.77 -31.49 -21.09
C ALA A 482 -0.56 -33.00 -21.26
N ASN A 483 0.31 -33.39 -22.19
CA ASN A 483 0.68 -34.78 -22.47
C ASN A 483 2.19 -34.91 -22.68
N PHE A 484 2.64 -36.16 -22.84
CA PHE A 484 4.05 -36.53 -22.98
C PHE A 484 4.35 -37.23 -24.32
N ASP A 485 3.50 -37.02 -25.33
CA ASP A 485 3.58 -37.69 -26.63
C ASP A 485 4.86 -37.31 -27.39
N THR A 486 5.41 -36.13 -27.11
CA THR A 486 6.67 -35.64 -27.67
C THR A 486 7.90 -36.40 -27.16
N LEU A 487 7.79 -37.14 -26.05
CA LEU A 487 8.87 -37.95 -25.49
C LEU A 487 8.91 -39.34 -26.15
N LYS A 488 8.88 -39.41 -27.48
CA LYS A 488 8.95 -40.65 -28.27
C LYS A 488 10.07 -40.52 -29.29
N TYR A 489 10.77 -41.63 -29.54
CA TYR A 489 11.76 -41.75 -30.61
C TYR A 489 11.31 -42.83 -31.59
N ASP A 490 11.17 -42.49 -32.88
CA ASP A 490 10.80 -43.44 -33.93
C ASP A 490 12.04 -44.17 -34.46
N TYR A 491 12.49 -45.17 -33.69
CA TYR A 491 13.61 -46.04 -34.08
C TYR A 491 13.18 -47.15 -35.06
N GLU A 492 11.92 -47.57 -35.03
CA GLU A 492 11.40 -48.71 -35.80
C GLU A 492 11.58 -48.49 -37.31
N THR A 493 11.22 -47.30 -37.80
CA THR A 493 11.35 -46.96 -39.22
C THR A 493 12.80 -47.03 -39.69
N LEU A 494 13.74 -46.52 -38.87
CA LEU A 494 15.16 -46.46 -39.19
C LEU A 494 15.80 -47.86 -39.21
N GLU A 495 15.48 -48.67 -38.20
CA GLU A 495 16.05 -50.00 -38.05
C GLU A 495 15.48 -50.99 -39.06
N GLN A 496 14.18 -50.92 -39.37
CA GLN A 496 13.58 -51.75 -40.43
C GLN A 496 14.22 -51.49 -41.80
N ALA A 497 14.53 -50.22 -42.10
CA ALA A 497 15.22 -49.88 -43.35
C ALA A 497 16.62 -50.51 -43.42
N LYS A 498 17.37 -50.52 -42.32
CA LYS A 498 18.70 -51.17 -42.26
C LYS A 498 18.65 -52.68 -42.25
N LEU A 499 17.67 -53.27 -41.57
CA LEU A 499 17.51 -54.71 -41.57
C LEU A 499 17.19 -55.24 -42.98
N LYS A 500 16.43 -54.48 -43.79
CA LYS A 500 16.22 -54.76 -45.22
C LYS A 500 17.49 -54.64 -46.07
N GLU A 501 18.47 -53.82 -45.69
CA GLU A 501 19.77 -53.73 -46.37
C GLU A 501 20.70 -54.89 -45.99
N ILE A 502 20.54 -55.43 -44.78
CA ILE A 502 21.30 -56.60 -44.30
C ILE A 502 20.84 -57.88 -44.98
N ASN A 503 19.52 -58.07 -45.11
CA ASN A 503 18.90 -59.24 -45.74
C ASN A 503 19.07 -59.19 -47.26
#